data_AF-A0A3S1AVP2-F1
#
_entry.id   AF-A0A3S1AVP2-F1
#
_cell.length_a   1.000
_cell.length_b   1.000
_cell.length_c   1.000
_cell.angle_alpha   90.00
_cell.angle_beta   90.00
_cell.angle_gamma   90.00
#
_symmetry.space_group_name_H-M   'P 1'
#
loop_
_entity.id
_entity.type
_entity.pdbx_description
1 polymer ?
#
loop_
_entity_poly.entity_id
_entity_poly.type
_entity_poly.pdbx_seq_one_letter_code
_entity_poly.pdbx_strand_id
1 'polypeptide(L)'
;MHMTTPVSGSKSGRKPGAVFGSIERMFNMLTPKRKGSLIDGPRKARALHNVCITNELSPDHVLAQLKTVLHKKCIPCQQSAYSLRCSVTDDWGRAKLAFDLEVCALPKNSFMGIHRKRVKGDLWHYKRLCEDILRSAKYI
;
A
#
# COMPACT_ATOMS: atom_id res chain seq x y z
N MET A 1 51.64 -8.01 -66.31
CA MET A 1 50.20 -7.76 -66.09
C MET A 1 50.03 -7.22 -64.69
N HIS A 2 49.59 -5.96 -64.59
CA HIS A 2 48.36 -5.53 -63.92
C HIS A 2 48.58 -5.12 -62.45
N MET A 3 48.69 -3.82 -62.19
CA MET A 3 47.61 -2.81 -62.03
C MET A 3 47.10 -2.77 -60.58
N THR A 4 47.41 -1.65 -59.93
CA THR A 4 46.92 -1.18 -58.64
C THR A 4 45.49 -0.66 -58.71
N THR A 5 44.80 -0.75 -57.55
CA THR A 5 43.45 -0.25 -57.16
C THR A 5 42.26 -1.14 -57.55
N PRO A 6 41.11 -1.18 -56.80
CA PRO A 6 40.58 -0.13 -55.90
C PRO A 6 39.80 -0.57 -54.62
N VAL A 7 39.23 0.44 -53.92
CA VAL A 7 37.97 0.44 -53.10
C VAL A 7 38.11 -0.05 -51.64
N SER A 8 37.46 0.47 -50.58
CA SER A 8 36.24 1.29 -50.42
C SER A 8 36.14 1.83 -48.98
N GLY A 9 35.70 3.09 -48.82
CA GLY A 9 34.59 3.42 -47.91
C GLY A 9 34.87 3.56 -46.41
N SER A 10 35.26 4.77 -46.00
CA SER A 10 34.99 5.28 -44.65
C SER A 10 33.47 5.41 -44.43
N LYS A 11 32.90 4.56 -43.57
CA LYS A 11 31.52 4.74 -43.08
C LYS A 11 31.54 4.96 -41.58
N SER A 12 31.37 6.22 -41.17
CA SER A 12 31.03 6.58 -39.80
C SER A 12 29.67 5.98 -39.46
N GLY A 13 29.65 4.89 -38.69
CA GLY A 13 28.44 4.33 -38.12
C GLY A 13 27.88 5.29 -37.07
N ARG A 14 26.87 6.07 -37.44
CA ARG A 14 26.01 6.81 -36.51
C ARG A 14 25.29 5.79 -35.62
N LYS A 15 25.54 5.84 -34.30
CA LYS A 15 24.79 5.06 -33.31
C LYS A 15 23.33 5.54 -33.29
N PRO A 16 22.33 4.67 -33.45
CA PRO A 16 20.94 5.07 -33.33
C PRO A 16 20.62 5.45 -31.87
N GLY A 17 19.82 6.50 -31.75
CA GLY A 17 19.60 7.25 -30.52
C GLY A 17 19.12 6.41 -29.34
N ALA A 18 19.86 6.53 -28.24
CA ALA A 18 19.32 6.33 -26.91
C ALA A 18 18.32 7.46 -26.61
N VAL A 19 17.05 7.24 -26.93
CA VAL A 19 15.94 8.11 -26.53
C VAL A 19 14.96 7.33 -25.66
N PHE A 20 15.46 6.76 -24.57
CA PHE A 20 14.61 6.26 -23.49
C PHE A 20 15.39 6.30 -22.17
N GLY A 21 15.44 7.45 -21.51
CA GLY A 21 16.21 7.59 -20.27
C GLY A 21 15.81 8.75 -19.36
N SER A 22 14.69 9.43 -19.66
CA SER A 22 14.27 10.61 -18.90
C SER A 22 12.88 10.51 -18.24
N ILE A 23 12.01 9.59 -18.68
CA ILE A 23 10.64 9.48 -18.11
C ILE A 23 10.62 8.58 -16.86
N GLU A 24 11.49 7.58 -16.77
CA GLU A 24 11.50 6.64 -15.63
C GLU A 24 11.93 7.29 -14.31
N ARG A 25 12.68 8.40 -14.38
CA ARG A 25 13.11 9.16 -13.20
C ARG A 25 12.04 10.11 -12.64
N MET A 26 10.92 10.30 -13.33
CA MET A 26 9.83 11.18 -12.86
C MET A 26 8.82 10.47 -11.96
N PHE A 27 8.69 9.13 -12.02
CA PHE A 27 7.75 8.39 -11.17
C PHE A 27 8.11 8.45 -9.67
N ASN A 28 9.40 8.59 -9.35
CA ASN A 28 9.83 8.80 -7.96
C ASN A 28 9.60 10.23 -7.45
N MET A 29 9.26 11.18 -8.34
CA MET A 29 9.09 12.59 -8.02
C MET A 29 7.62 12.98 -7.78
N LEU A 30 6.68 12.18 -8.30
CA LEU A 30 5.23 12.40 -8.18
C LEU A 30 4.60 11.73 -6.95
N THR A 31 5.38 10.97 -6.19
CA THR A 31 4.92 10.50 -4.87
C THR A 31 5.58 11.39 -3.83
N PRO A 32 4.83 12.23 -3.08
CA PRO A 32 5.41 12.93 -1.96
C PRO A 32 5.79 11.88 -0.91
N LYS A 33 7.02 11.36 -0.99
CA LYS A 33 7.68 10.72 0.14
C LYS A 33 7.88 11.82 1.15
N ARG A 34 6.91 11.98 2.06
CA ARG A 34 7.04 12.87 3.22
C ARG A 34 8.23 12.36 4.02
N LYS A 35 9.39 12.96 3.76
CA LYS A 35 10.55 12.97 4.63
C LYS A 35 10.13 13.84 5.81
N GLY A 36 9.55 13.23 6.85
CA GLY A 36 8.88 13.97 7.90
C GLY A 36 8.61 13.14 9.12
N SER A 37 9.54 13.25 10.07
CA SER A 37 9.47 12.89 11.48
C SER A 37 9.87 11.46 11.84
N LEU A 38 11.02 11.35 12.51
CA LEU A 38 11.47 10.20 13.34
C LEU A 38 10.57 9.95 14.57
N ILE A 39 9.37 10.55 14.61
CA ILE A 39 8.34 10.23 15.58
C ILE A 39 7.47 9.15 14.92
N ASP A 40 7.92 7.89 15.04
CA ASP A 40 7.35 6.70 14.41
C ASP A 40 6.04 6.26 15.08
N GLY A 41 5.02 7.12 14.98
CA GLY A 41 3.71 6.92 15.59
C GLY A 41 2.59 6.75 14.56
N PRO A 42 1.40 6.29 14.99
CA PRO A 42 0.23 6.18 14.13
C PRO A 42 -0.13 7.52 13.50
N ARG A 43 -0.54 7.49 12.23
CA ARG A 43 -1.01 8.67 11.49
C ARG A 43 -2.17 9.35 12.22
N LYS A 44 -2.22 10.69 12.24
CA LYS A 44 -3.43 11.42 12.64
C LYS A 44 -4.56 11.28 11.60
N ALA A 45 -5.74 10.86 12.04
CA ALA A 45 -6.92 10.75 11.19
C ALA A 45 -7.43 12.12 10.74
N ARG A 46 -7.73 12.26 9.43
CA ARG A 46 -8.27 13.52 8.86
C ARG A 46 -9.80 13.55 8.83
N ALA A 47 -10.43 12.40 8.64
CA ALA A 47 -11.88 12.26 8.56
C ALA A 47 -12.30 11.04 9.39
N LEU A 48 -13.37 11.18 10.18
CA LEU A 48 -13.78 10.18 11.16
C LEU A 48 -14.86 9.21 10.64
N HIS A 49 -15.52 9.50 9.51
CA HIS A 49 -16.63 8.68 9.01
C HIS A 49 -16.24 7.23 8.65
N ASN A 50 -14.96 6.99 8.37
CA ASN A 50 -14.41 5.64 8.11
C ASN A 50 -13.60 5.08 9.29
N VAL A 51 -13.59 5.79 10.42
CA VAL A 51 -12.80 5.44 11.60
C VAL A 51 -13.71 4.77 12.64
N CYS A 52 -13.32 3.58 13.07
CA CYS A 52 -13.85 2.98 14.29
C CYS A 52 -13.02 3.48 15.47
N ILE A 53 -13.66 4.11 16.45
CA ILE A 53 -12.98 4.53 17.69
C ILE A 53 -12.86 3.30 18.59
N THR A 54 -11.70 3.07 19.19
CA THR A 54 -11.47 2.00 20.17
C THR A 54 -11.35 2.61 21.57
N ASN A 55 -11.32 1.77 22.60
CA ASN A 55 -10.98 2.19 23.97
C ASN A 55 -9.50 1.92 24.31
N GLU A 56 -8.66 1.72 23.29
CA GLU A 56 -7.24 1.42 23.45
C GLU A 56 -6.38 2.65 23.29
N LEU A 57 -5.36 2.78 24.14
CA LEU A 57 -4.38 3.87 24.08
C LEU A 57 -3.10 3.46 23.32
N SER A 58 -2.78 2.16 23.32
CA SER A 58 -1.57 1.65 22.67
C SER A 58 -1.85 1.28 21.21
N PRO A 59 -1.20 1.93 20.24
CA PRO A 59 -1.38 1.60 18.83
C PRO A 59 -0.83 0.21 18.48
N ASP A 60 0.24 -0.23 19.14
CA ASP A 60 0.82 -1.56 18.98
C ASP A 60 -0.14 -2.65 19.46
N HIS A 61 -0.83 -2.42 20.59
CA HIS A 61 -1.84 -3.35 21.09
C HIS A 61 -2.98 -3.52 20.07
N VAL A 62 -3.49 -2.39 19.53
CA VAL A 62 -4.54 -2.43 18.51
C VAL A 62 -4.09 -3.20 17.27
N LEU A 63 -2.87 -2.92 16.79
CA LEU A 63 -2.30 -3.55 15.62
C LEU A 63 -2.09 -5.06 15.81
N ALA A 64 -1.56 -5.48 16.97
CA ALA A 64 -1.35 -6.88 17.31
C ALA A 64 -2.67 -7.65 17.43
N GLN A 65 -3.69 -7.03 18.02
CA GLN A 65 -5.02 -7.63 18.12
C GLN A 65 -5.67 -7.81 16.74
N LEU A 66 -5.58 -6.80 15.87
CA LEU A 66 -6.08 -6.91 14.49
C LEU A 66 -5.38 -8.05 13.73
N LYS A 67 -4.05 -8.15 13.80
CA LYS A 67 -3.30 -9.26 13.20
C LYS A 67 -3.77 -10.62 13.72
N THR A 68 -3.96 -10.73 15.02
CA THR A 68 -4.41 -11.99 15.66
C THR A 68 -5.77 -12.41 15.12
N VAL A 69 -6.70 -11.48 14.98
CA VAL A 69 -8.04 -11.75 14.41
C VAL A 69 -7.96 -12.11 12.93
N LEU A 70 -7.18 -11.37 12.13
CA LEU A 70 -7.00 -11.65 10.71
C LEU A 70 -6.40 -13.04 10.49
N HIS A 71 -5.39 -13.41 11.27
CA HIS A 71 -4.79 -14.75 11.25
C HIS A 71 -5.80 -15.84 11.60
N LYS A 72 -6.57 -15.66 12.68
CA LYS A 72 -7.63 -16.60 13.08
C LYS A 72 -8.72 -16.78 12.02
N LYS A 73 -8.98 -15.74 11.23
CA LYS A 73 -9.95 -15.77 10.12
C LYS A 73 -9.33 -16.21 8.78
N CYS A 74 -8.06 -16.59 8.76
CA CYS A 74 -7.33 -16.96 7.55
C CYS A 74 -7.37 -15.87 6.46
N ILE A 75 -7.30 -14.59 6.87
CA ILE A 75 -7.26 -13.45 5.96
C ILE A 75 -5.79 -13.01 5.82
N PRO A 76 -5.16 -13.22 4.65
CA PRO A 76 -3.80 -12.74 4.41
C PRO A 76 -3.69 -11.23 4.59
N CYS A 77 -2.65 -10.79 5.28
CA CYS A 77 -2.36 -9.37 5.42
C CYS A 77 -0.87 -9.05 5.35
N GLN A 78 -0.54 -7.90 4.79
CA GLN A 78 0.82 -7.34 4.79
C GLN A 78 0.87 -6.09 5.68
N GLN A 79 1.80 -6.09 6.63
CA GLN A 79 2.17 -4.92 7.43
C GLN A 79 2.86 -3.84 6.59
N SER A 80 2.54 -2.59 6.86
CA SER A 80 3.43 -1.45 6.64
C SER A 80 3.20 -0.42 7.74
N ALA A 81 4.18 -0.26 8.64
CA ALA A 81 4.03 0.52 9.89
C ALA A 81 2.76 0.09 10.67
N TYR A 82 1.85 1.03 10.91
CA TYR A 82 0.56 0.82 11.59
C TYR A 82 -0.61 0.50 10.63
N SER A 83 -0.32 0.13 9.38
CA SER A 83 -1.31 -0.27 8.38
C SER A 83 -1.21 -1.75 8.02
N LEU A 84 -2.37 -2.38 7.88
CA LEU A 84 -2.52 -3.76 7.42
C LEU A 84 -3.26 -3.77 6.09
N ARG A 85 -2.58 -4.17 5.02
CA ARG A 85 -3.21 -4.42 3.71
C ARG A 85 -3.73 -5.85 3.67
N CYS A 86 -5.05 -6.00 3.65
CA CYS A 86 -5.74 -7.27 3.63
C CYS A 86 -6.26 -7.60 2.23
N SER A 87 -6.21 -8.87 1.85
CA SER A 87 -6.77 -9.34 0.58
C SER A 87 -7.57 -10.63 0.77
N VAL A 88 -8.64 -10.78 0.00
CA VAL A 88 -9.37 -12.03 -0.20
C VAL A 88 -9.24 -12.40 -1.66
N THR A 89 -8.70 -13.57 -1.94
CA THR A 89 -8.50 -14.09 -3.29
C THR A 89 -9.63 -15.03 -3.69
N ASP A 90 -9.87 -15.15 -5.00
CA ASP A 90 -10.69 -16.23 -5.55
C ASP A 90 -9.87 -17.52 -5.73
N ASP A 91 -10.51 -18.55 -6.27
CA ASP A 91 -9.90 -19.87 -6.51
C ASP A 91 -8.75 -19.84 -7.53
N TRP A 92 -8.66 -18.78 -8.33
CA TRP A 92 -7.56 -18.52 -9.26
C TRP A 92 -6.46 -17.63 -8.67
N GLY A 93 -6.53 -17.33 -7.38
CA GLY A 93 -5.55 -16.49 -6.67
C GLY A 93 -5.68 -15.00 -6.98
N ARG A 94 -6.72 -14.55 -7.67
CA ARG A 94 -6.92 -13.13 -7.99
C ARG A 94 -7.62 -12.44 -6.84
N ALA A 95 -7.13 -11.25 -6.45
CA ALA A 95 -7.76 -10.48 -5.37
C ALA A 95 -9.20 -10.07 -5.75
N LYS A 96 -10.20 -10.68 -5.11
CA LYS A 96 -11.63 -10.37 -5.21
C LYS A 96 -12.00 -9.18 -4.33
N LEU A 97 -11.36 -9.05 -3.17
CA LEU A 97 -11.50 -7.93 -2.25
C LEU A 97 -10.12 -7.53 -1.74
N ALA A 98 -9.86 -6.23 -1.64
CA ALA A 98 -8.65 -5.69 -1.00
C ALA A 98 -9.01 -4.43 -0.23
N PHE A 99 -8.46 -4.30 0.97
CA PHE A 99 -8.73 -3.18 1.85
C PHE A 99 -7.59 -2.95 2.84
N ASP A 100 -7.52 -1.75 3.39
CA ASP A 100 -6.56 -1.36 4.41
C ASP A 100 -7.27 -1.15 5.75
N LEU A 101 -6.66 -1.66 6.82
CA LEU A 101 -6.95 -1.31 8.20
C LEU A 101 -5.74 -0.55 8.75
N GLU A 102 -5.90 0.73 9.04
CA GLU A 102 -4.83 1.60 9.55
C GLU A 102 -5.14 2.05 10.97
N VAL A 103 -4.24 1.79 11.91
CA VAL A 103 -4.31 2.35 13.26
C VAL A 103 -3.90 3.82 13.19
N CYS A 104 -4.76 4.70 13.70
CA CYS A 104 -4.61 6.14 13.58
C CYS A 104 -4.86 6.86 14.91
N ALA A 105 -4.14 7.95 15.15
CA ALA A 105 -4.39 8.86 16.25
C ALA A 105 -5.60 9.75 15.96
N LEU A 106 -6.45 9.97 16.96
CA LEU A 106 -7.62 10.84 16.85
C LEU A 106 -7.25 12.30 17.19
N PRO A 107 -7.80 13.33 16.52
CA PRO A 107 -7.38 14.73 16.75
C PRO A 107 -7.72 15.31 18.13
N LYS A 108 -8.77 14.80 18.78
CA LYS A 108 -9.33 15.34 20.04
C LYS A 108 -9.45 14.28 21.14
N ASN A 109 -8.92 13.08 20.91
CA ASN A 109 -9.09 11.93 21.79
C ASN A 109 -7.77 11.16 21.87
N SER A 110 -7.37 10.76 23.08
CA SER A 110 -6.16 9.97 23.32
C SER A 110 -6.32 8.51 22.88
N PHE A 111 -7.55 8.03 22.72
CA PHE A 111 -7.81 6.70 22.19
C PHE A 111 -7.42 6.58 20.71
N MET A 112 -7.05 5.36 20.34
CA MET A 112 -6.71 5.00 18.98
C MET A 112 -7.96 4.74 18.14
N GLY A 113 -7.88 5.10 16.87
CA GLY A 113 -8.87 4.79 15.86
C GLY A 113 -8.36 3.72 14.90
N ILE A 114 -9.29 3.03 14.23
CA ILE A 114 -9.01 2.13 13.12
C ILE A 114 -9.69 2.72 11.88
N HIS A 115 -8.89 3.29 10.98
CA HIS A 115 -9.35 3.77 9.69
C HIS A 115 -9.48 2.61 8.71
N ARG A 116 -10.68 2.44 8.15
CA ARG A 116 -10.98 1.40 7.17
C ARG A 116 -11.03 1.98 5.78
N LYS A 117 -10.30 1.40 4.82
CA LYS A 117 -10.31 1.86 3.43
C LYS A 117 -10.45 0.69 2.46
N ARG A 118 -11.54 0.68 1.69
CA ARG A 118 -11.70 -0.25 0.56
C ARG A 118 -10.74 0.15 -0.57
N VAL A 119 -10.00 -0.81 -1.11
CA VAL A 119 -9.13 -0.63 -2.28
C VAL A 119 -9.77 -1.26 -3.52
N LYS A 120 -10.31 -2.47 -3.39
CA LYS A 120 -10.95 -3.24 -4.47
C LYS A 120 -12.08 -4.10 -3.90
N GLY A 121 -13.05 -4.45 -4.75
CA GLY A 121 -14.08 -5.46 -4.49
C GLY A 121 -15.43 -4.86 -4.09
N ASP A 122 -16.42 -5.73 -3.93
CA ASP A 122 -17.81 -5.36 -3.65
C ASP A 122 -17.97 -4.62 -2.31
N LEU A 123 -18.87 -3.64 -2.28
CA LEU A 123 -19.09 -2.78 -1.12
C LEU A 123 -19.72 -3.54 0.05
N TRP A 124 -20.68 -4.42 -0.21
CA TRP A 124 -21.37 -5.19 0.82
C TRP A 124 -20.44 -6.22 1.45
N HIS A 125 -19.68 -6.94 0.61
CA HIS A 125 -18.68 -7.87 1.09
C HIS A 125 -17.62 -7.18 1.95
N TYR A 126 -17.11 -6.03 1.50
CA TYR A 126 -16.18 -5.20 2.29
C TYR A 126 -16.76 -4.80 3.66
N LYS A 127 -17.98 -4.24 3.69
CA LYS A 127 -18.61 -3.77 4.92
C LYS A 127 -18.78 -4.90 5.92
N ARG A 128 -19.34 -6.03 5.46
CA ARG A 128 -19.59 -7.20 6.31
C ARG A 128 -18.30 -7.79 6.88
N LEU A 129 -17.26 -7.91 6.05
CA LEU A 129 -15.98 -8.45 6.49
C LEU A 129 -15.27 -7.52 7.48
N CYS A 130 -15.26 -6.21 7.23
CA CYS A 130 -14.70 -5.26 8.19
C CYS A 130 -15.45 -5.23 9.51
N GLU A 131 -16.79 -5.33 9.48
CA GLU A 131 -17.59 -5.40 10.71
C GLU A 131 -17.25 -6.68 11.50
N ASP A 132 -17.22 -7.84 10.85
CA ASP A 132 -16.88 -9.11 11.47
C ASP A 132 -15.47 -9.13 12.09
N ILE A 133 -14.47 -8.53 11.41
CA ILE A 133 -13.11 -8.35 11.95
C ILE A 133 -13.15 -7.48 13.21
N LEU A 134 -13.80 -6.31 13.16
CA LEU A 134 -13.84 -5.37 14.29
C LEU A 134 -14.60 -5.94 15.49
N ARG A 135 -15.70 -6.66 15.25
CA ARG A 135 -16.47 -7.35 16.29
C ARG A 135 -15.65 -8.47 16.93
N SER A 136 -14.94 -9.25 16.12
CA SER A 136 -14.04 -10.31 16.62
C SER A 136 -12.85 -9.75 17.42
N ALA A 137 -12.41 -8.53 17.09
CA ALA A 137 -11.39 -7.80 17.84
C ALA A 137 -11.93 -7.10 19.10
N LYS A 138 -13.26 -7.12 19.32
CA LYS A 138 -13.99 -6.47 20.42
C LYS A 138 -13.92 -4.95 20.40
N TYR A 139 -13.93 -4.34 19.21
CA TYR A 139 -13.98 -2.88 19.06
C TYR A 139 -15.39 -2.34 18.75
N ILE A 140 -16.33 -3.22 18.38
CA ILE A 140 -17.77 -2.94 18.16
C ILE A 140 -18.63 -4.14 18.54
#